data_AF-A0A512UAS3-F1
#
_entry.id   AF-A0A512UAS3-F1
#
_cell.length_a   1.000
_cell.length_b   1.000
_cell.length_c   1.000
_cell.angle_alpha   90.00
_cell.angle_beta   90.00
_cell.angle_gamma   90.00
#
_symmetry.space_group_name_H-M   'P 1'
#
loop_
_entity.id
_entity.type
_entity.pdbx_description
1 polymer ?
#
loop_
_entity_poly.entity_id
_entity_poly.type
_entity_poly.pdbx_seq_one_letter_code
_entity_poly.pdbx_strand_id
1 'polypeptide(L)'
;MSLWVDKYRPKSLDGLTFHDNVTSSLRALASTGDFPHLLVYGPNGAGKKTRIYGTLNELFGAQVEKLKIDVKTFTTSSNRKLEFNVLSSPYHLEITPSDMGNNDRVVIQDLLKEVASTEQVDFSNQAKSASKHRFKVVVINEAESLSRDAQAALRRTMEKYSANIRLVLVCNTISNIIAPIKSRTLLVRVPAPTPSEIADVLRIIVKKESLKLSDSDQETQDAFLENVAKAADQNLRRALLSFETICMQTETVDVRNLSSASVVLTGKKSSKMWPCLCVEINSWPIWPNSGSHSTSFYHTVFLRDSY
;
A
#
# COMPACT_ATOMS: atom_id res chain seq x y z
N MET A 1 -8.76 8.26 13.94
CA MET A 1 -9.68 7.33 13.23
C MET A 1 -8.88 6.57 12.19
N SER A 2 -9.06 5.25 12.09
CA SER A 2 -8.45 4.43 11.03
C SER A 2 -9.30 4.52 9.76
N LEU A 3 -8.64 4.67 8.61
CA LEU A 3 -9.31 4.65 7.30
C LEU A 3 -10.07 3.33 7.08
N TRP A 4 -11.20 3.38 6.37
CA TRP A 4 -11.99 2.18 6.05
C TRP A 4 -11.21 1.15 5.23
N VAL A 5 -10.28 1.62 4.39
CA VAL A 5 -9.38 0.77 3.60
C VAL A 5 -8.60 -0.21 4.47
N ASP A 6 -8.10 0.24 5.63
CA ASP A 6 -7.29 -0.60 6.52
C ASP A 6 -8.18 -1.36 7.51
N LYS A 7 -9.27 -0.74 8.00
CA LYS A 7 -10.24 -1.36 8.91
C LYS A 7 -10.91 -2.60 8.31
N TYR A 8 -11.31 -2.52 7.04
CA TYR A 8 -12.04 -3.58 6.34
C TYR A 8 -11.15 -4.50 5.51
N ARG A 9 -9.84 -4.35 5.59
CA ARG A 9 -8.90 -5.19 4.86
C ARG A 9 -9.02 -6.65 5.29
N PRO A 10 -9.33 -7.60 4.39
CA PRO A 10 -9.34 -9.02 4.71
C PRO A 10 -7.98 -9.50 5.23
N LYS A 11 -8.00 -10.24 6.34
CA LYS A 11 -6.81 -10.80 6.99
C LYS A 11 -6.57 -12.27 6.63
N SER A 12 -7.62 -12.99 6.26
CA SER A 12 -7.58 -14.38 5.82
C SER A 12 -7.89 -14.48 4.33
N LEU A 13 -7.44 -15.55 3.69
CA LEU A 13 -7.82 -15.84 2.30
C LEU A 13 -9.33 -16.04 2.13
N ASP A 14 -10.02 -16.54 3.16
CA ASP A 14 -11.48 -16.75 3.15
C ASP A 14 -12.28 -15.44 3.13
N GLY A 15 -11.68 -14.34 3.61
CA GLY A 15 -12.31 -13.04 3.61
C GLY A 15 -12.20 -12.29 2.28
N LEU A 16 -11.54 -12.86 1.27
CA LEU A 16 -11.43 -12.27 -0.07
C LEU A 16 -12.73 -12.47 -0.84
N THR A 17 -13.29 -11.39 -1.36
CA THR A 17 -14.59 -11.40 -2.06
C THR A 17 -14.52 -11.66 -3.56
N PHE A 18 -13.35 -11.55 -4.18
CA PHE A 18 -13.18 -11.64 -5.63
C PHE A 18 -12.11 -12.67 -6.02
N HIS A 19 -12.22 -13.19 -7.25
CA HIS A 19 -11.28 -14.12 -7.90
C HIS A 19 -10.95 -15.39 -7.09
N ASP A 20 -11.96 -16.24 -6.88
CA ASP A 20 -11.84 -17.51 -6.12
C ASP A 20 -10.81 -18.48 -6.71
N ASN A 21 -10.61 -18.47 -8.03
CA ASN A 21 -9.60 -19.30 -8.71
C ASN A 21 -8.17 -18.98 -8.25
N VAL A 22 -7.87 -17.69 -8.05
CA VAL A 22 -6.54 -17.27 -7.56
C VAL A 22 -6.42 -17.60 -6.08
N THR A 23 -7.49 -17.37 -5.30
CA THR A 23 -7.52 -17.67 -3.86
C THR A 23 -7.33 -19.17 -3.58
N SER A 24 -8.02 -20.03 -4.32
CA SER A 24 -7.89 -21.50 -4.21
C SER A 24 -6.51 -21.99 -4.60
N SER A 25 -5.91 -21.42 -5.65
CA SER A 25 -4.53 -21.73 -6.05
C SER A 25 -3.53 -21.33 -4.96
N LEU A 26 -3.67 -20.12 -4.38
CA LEU A 26 -2.82 -19.66 -3.27
C LEU A 26 -2.99 -20.51 -2.01
N ARG A 27 -4.23 -20.92 -1.70
CA ARG A 27 -4.54 -21.82 -0.59
C ARG A 27 -3.89 -23.19 -0.78
N ALA A 28 -3.99 -23.77 -1.98
CA ALA A 28 -3.33 -25.03 -2.30
C ALA A 28 -1.80 -24.93 -2.13
N LEU A 29 -1.20 -23.82 -2.56
CA LEU A 29 0.22 -23.55 -2.38
C LEU A 29 0.61 -23.39 -0.90
N ALA A 30 -0.21 -22.71 -0.10
CA ALA A 30 0.04 -22.54 1.34
C ALA A 30 -0.12 -23.86 2.11
N SER A 31 -1.05 -24.72 1.69
CA SER A 31 -1.24 -26.05 2.27
C SER A 31 -0.07 -26.99 1.97
N THR A 32 0.59 -26.79 0.83
CA THR A 32 1.75 -27.56 0.39
C THR A 32 2.96 -27.14 1.21
N GLY A 33 3.70 -28.11 1.78
CA GLY A 33 4.87 -27.85 2.62
C GLY A 33 5.98 -27.02 1.95
N ASP A 34 5.99 -26.98 0.62
CA ASP A 34 6.99 -26.32 -0.21
C ASP A 34 6.41 -25.10 -0.95
N PHE A 35 6.81 -23.90 -0.50
CA PHE A 35 6.30 -22.62 -1.02
C PHE A 35 7.23 -21.97 -2.05
N PRO A 36 6.99 -22.05 -3.36
CA PRO A 36 7.92 -21.53 -4.37
C PRO A 36 8.09 -20.01 -4.26
N HIS A 37 9.15 -19.46 -4.88
CA HIS A 37 9.23 -18.02 -5.08
C HIS A 37 8.02 -17.55 -5.91
N LEU A 38 7.35 -16.49 -5.48
CA LEU A 38 6.16 -15.96 -6.14
C LEU A 38 6.47 -14.63 -6.83
N LEU A 39 5.85 -14.42 -7.99
CA LEU A 39 5.76 -13.12 -8.64
C LEU A 39 4.29 -12.79 -8.87
N VAL A 40 3.78 -11.87 -8.06
CA VAL A 40 2.40 -11.41 -8.09
C VAL A 40 2.32 -10.12 -8.88
N TYR A 41 1.51 -10.10 -9.94
CA TYR A 41 1.38 -8.94 -10.82
C TYR A 41 -0.08 -8.62 -11.14
N GLY A 42 -0.35 -7.36 -11.48
CA GLY A 42 -1.70 -6.86 -11.76
C GLY A 42 -1.84 -5.36 -11.53
N PRO A 43 -2.99 -4.74 -11.87
CA PRO A 43 -3.19 -3.31 -11.69
C PRO A 43 -3.14 -2.87 -10.22
N ASN A 44 -2.94 -1.58 -10.01
CA ASN A 44 -2.95 -1.00 -8.67
C ASN A 44 -4.35 -1.02 -8.08
N GLY A 45 -4.45 -1.31 -6.78
CA GLY A 45 -5.75 -1.40 -6.10
C GLY A 45 -6.48 -2.73 -6.23
N ALA A 46 -5.96 -3.69 -7.02
CA ALA A 46 -6.56 -5.02 -7.18
C ALA A 46 -6.35 -5.99 -5.98
N GLY A 47 -5.81 -5.52 -4.86
CA GLY A 47 -5.64 -6.35 -3.66
C GLY A 47 -4.41 -7.29 -3.65
N LYS A 48 -3.42 -7.08 -4.52
CA LYS A 48 -2.17 -7.89 -4.58
C LYS A 48 -1.54 -8.12 -3.20
N LYS A 49 -1.25 -7.03 -2.46
CA LYS A 49 -0.67 -7.10 -1.11
C LYS A 49 -1.58 -7.86 -0.14
N THR A 50 -2.89 -7.62 -0.19
CA THR A 50 -3.86 -8.29 0.71
C THR A 50 -3.85 -9.81 0.52
N ARG A 51 -3.75 -10.28 -0.73
CA ARG A 51 -3.62 -11.73 -1.01
C ARG A 51 -2.31 -12.31 -0.49
N ILE A 52 -1.21 -11.58 -0.61
CA ILE A 52 0.10 -12.00 -0.08
C ILE A 52 0.03 -12.14 1.44
N TYR A 53 -0.50 -11.14 2.15
CA TYR A 53 -0.68 -11.24 3.61
C TYR A 53 -1.61 -12.38 4.00
N GLY A 54 -2.72 -12.59 3.28
CA GLY A 54 -3.60 -13.72 3.55
C GLY A 54 -2.89 -15.07 3.37
N THR A 55 -2.04 -15.19 2.35
CA THR A 55 -1.22 -16.40 2.11
C THR A 55 -0.18 -16.59 3.20
N LEU A 56 0.50 -15.51 3.62
CA LEU A 56 1.47 -15.55 4.72
C LEU A 56 0.80 -15.90 6.05
N ASN A 57 -0.40 -15.38 6.30
CA ASN A 57 -1.19 -15.70 7.49
C ASN A 57 -1.60 -17.19 7.51
N GLU A 58 -1.88 -17.79 6.35
CA GLU A 58 -2.12 -19.24 6.27
C GLU A 58 -0.84 -20.08 6.52
N LEU A 59 0.33 -19.59 6.10
CA LEU A 59 1.62 -20.26 6.30
C LEU A 59 2.15 -20.18 7.75
N PHE A 60 2.13 -18.99 8.34
CA PHE A 60 2.79 -18.68 9.62
C PHE A 60 1.82 -18.28 10.74
N GLY A 61 0.52 -18.18 10.44
CA GLY A 61 -0.50 -17.74 11.39
C GLY A 61 -0.51 -16.24 11.65
N ALA A 62 -1.29 -15.84 12.66
CA ALA A 62 -1.57 -14.44 13.00
C ALA A 62 -0.34 -13.61 13.42
N GLN A 63 0.82 -14.23 13.64
CA GLN A 63 2.05 -13.52 14.00
C GLN A 63 2.61 -12.66 12.87
N VAL A 64 2.21 -12.92 11.62
CA VAL A 64 2.55 -12.12 10.43
C VAL A 64 2.05 -10.68 10.56
N GLU A 65 0.96 -10.43 11.28
CA GLU A 65 0.42 -9.07 11.40
C GLU A 65 1.29 -8.14 12.26
N LYS A 66 2.20 -8.72 13.06
CA LYS A 66 3.10 -7.95 13.92
C LYS A 66 4.28 -7.46 13.08
N LEU A 67 4.13 -6.25 12.55
CA LEU A 67 5.17 -5.52 11.81
C LEU A 67 5.87 -4.51 12.73
N LYS A 68 7.20 -4.46 12.64
CA LYS A 68 8.04 -3.42 13.24
C LYS A 68 8.78 -2.68 12.13
N ILE A 69 9.00 -1.39 12.33
CA ILE A 69 9.83 -0.59 11.43
C ILE A 69 11.26 -0.67 11.96
N ASP A 70 12.13 -1.37 11.23
CA ASP A 70 13.55 -1.45 11.53
C ASP A 70 14.30 -0.48 10.61
N VAL A 71 15.03 0.47 11.20
CA VAL A 71 15.92 1.37 10.44
C VAL A 71 17.24 0.65 10.26
N LYS A 72 17.59 0.35 9.01
CA LYS A 72 18.88 -0.28 8.71
C LYS A 72 19.82 0.72 8.04
N THR A 73 21.06 0.75 8.53
CA THR A 73 22.10 1.65 8.05
C THR A 73 23.11 0.90 7.19
N PHE A 74 23.35 1.37 5.97
CA PHE A 74 24.29 0.75 5.03
C PHE A 74 25.33 1.76 4.59
N THR A 75 26.58 1.33 4.54
CA THR A 75 27.69 2.12 4.00
C THR A 75 27.84 1.80 2.51
N THR A 76 27.65 2.79 1.65
CA THR A 76 27.98 2.64 0.22
C THR A 76 29.49 2.59 0.03
N SER A 77 29.95 2.08 -1.12
CA SER A 77 31.35 2.15 -1.58
C SER A 77 31.96 3.56 -1.56
N SER A 78 31.11 4.60 -1.55
CA SER A 78 31.52 6.01 -1.43
C SER A 78 31.57 6.54 0.00
N ASN A 79 31.61 5.65 1.02
CA ASN A 79 31.60 5.99 2.45
C ASN A 79 30.41 6.86 2.93
N ARG A 80 29.34 6.93 2.15
CA ARG A 80 28.07 7.55 2.57
C ARG A 80 27.24 6.52 3.34
N LYS A 81 26.68 6.93 4.47
CA LYS A 81 25.71 6.15 5.23
C LYS A 81 24.33 6.41 4.65
N LEU A 82 23.64 5.34 4.25
CA LEU A 82 22.26 5.35 3.80
C LEU A 82 21.43 4.65 4.86
N GLU A 83 20.34 5.27 5.27
CA GLU A 83 19.40 4.70 6.20
C GLU A 83 18.12 4.41 5.45
N PHE A 84 17.59 3.20 5.60
CA PHE A 84 16.30 2.85 5.01
C PHE A 84 15.42 2.11 6.00
N ASN A 85 14.14 2.31 5.83
CA ASN A 85 13.11 1.70 6.64
C ASN A 85 12.74 0.34 6.05
N VAL A 86 12.84 -0.70 6.88
CA VAL A 86 12.39 -2.04 6.53
C VAL A 86 11.25 -2.42 7.44
N LEU A 87 10.17 -2.97 6.86
CA LEU A 87 9.11 -3.56 7.67
C LEU A 87 9.52 -4.99 8.00
N SER A 88 9.78 -5.25 9.27
CA SER A 88 10.31 -6.50 9.77
C SER A 88 9.28 -7.20 10.64
N SER A 89 9.06 -8.46 10.35
CA SER A 89 8.26 -9.40 11.14
C SER A 89 9.13 -10.61 11.49
N PRO A 90 8.75 -11.44 12.48
CA PRO A 90 9.50 -12.65 12.79
C PRO A 90 9.70 -13.55 11.56
N TYR A 91 8.65 -13.72 10.74
CA TYR A 91 8.63 -14.68 9.62
C TYR A 91 8.80 -14.06 8.24
N HIS A 92 8.62 -12.74 8.12
CA HIS A 92 8.77 -12.08 6.82
C HIS A 92 9.35 -10.68 6.96
N LEU A 93 9.86 -10.16 5.85
CA LEU A 93 10.49 -8.85 5.77
C LEU A 93 10.05 -8.17 4.48
N GLU A 94 9.62 -6.91 4.57
CA GLU A 94 9.16 -6.15 3.42
C GLU A 94 10.05 -4.97 3.10
N ILE A 95 10.28 -4.80 1.81
CA ILE A 95 11.18 -3.81 1.26
C ILE A 95 10.47 -3.07 0.13
N THR A 96 10.63 -1.76 0.10
CA THR A 96 10.26 -0.93 -1.05
C THR A 96 11.55 -0.38 -1.67
N PRO A 97 11.95 -0.84 -2.86
CA PRO A 97 13.21 -0.45 -3.49
C PRO A 97 13.25 1.03 -3.90
N SER A 98 12.10 1.67 -4.05
CA SER A 98 11.99 3.11 -4.29
C SER A 98 12.68 3.95 -3.20
N ASP A 99 12.81 3.42 -1.97
CA ASP A 99 13.51 4.07 -0.86
C ASP A 99 15.06 3.97 -0.97
N MET A 100 15.58 3.11 -1.85
CA MET A 100 17.01 2.78 -1.96
C MET A 100 17.76 3.62 -3.02
N GLY A 101 17.02 4.29 -3.91
CA GLY A 101 17.59 5.08 -5.01
C GLY A 101 18.54 4.27 -5.89
N ASN A 102 19.66 4.87 -6.29
CA ASN A 102 20.63 4.27 -7.22
C ASN A 102 21.50 3.16 -6.62
N ASN A 103 21.40 2.90 -5.31
CA ASN A 103 22.24 1.92 -4.61
C ASN A 103 21.51 0.59 -4.34
N ASP A 104 20.37 0.39 -5.01
CA ASP A 104 19.48 -0.78 -4.87
C ASP A 104 20.21 -2.13 -4.94
N ARG A 105 21.19 -2.28 -5.85
CA ARG A 105 21.95 -3.52 -6.01
C ARG A 105 22.68 -3.94 -4.73
N VAL A 106 23.45 -3.02 -4.15
CA VAL A 106 24.28 -3.32 -2.97
C VAL A 106 23.40 -3.60 -1.78
N VAL A 107 22.38 -2.74 -1.59
CA VAL A 107 21.44 -2.85 -0.49
C VAL A 107 20.69 -4.18 -0.49
N ILE A 108 20.11 -4.59 -1.62
CA ILE A 108 19.36 -5.85 -1.73
C ILE A 108 20.28 -7.04 -1.50
N GLN A 109 21.49 -7.00 -2.05
CA GLN A 109 22.44 -8.09 -1.89
C GLN A 109 22.83 -8.28 -0.42
N ASP A 110 23.14 -7.21 0.29
CA ASP A 110 23.61 -7.31 1.67
C ASP A 110 22.45 -7.58 2.64
N LEU A 111 21.28 -6.97 2.41
CA LEU A 111 20.08 -7.26 3.19
C LEU A 111 19.66 -8.73 3.08
N LEU A 112 19.66 -9.29 1.88
CA LEU A 112 19.30 -10.70 1.69
C LEU A 112 20.36 -11.66 2.26
N LYS A 113 21.65 -11.30 2.22
CA LYS A 113 22.69 -12.08 2.91
C LYS A 113 22.50 -12.07 4.42
N GLU A 114 22.19 -10.91 4.99
CA GLU A 114 21.94 -10.76 6.42
C GLU A 114 20.76 -11.66 6.83
N VAL A 115 19.63 -11.54 6.13
CA VAL A 115 18.43 -12.36 6.36
C VAL A 115 18.71 -13.86 6.21
N ALA A 116 19.54 -14.25 5.24
CA ALA A 116 19.90 -15.65 5.03
C ALA A 116 20.78 -16.22 6.17
N SER A 117 21.50 -15.36 6.89
CA SER A 117 22.45 -15.73 7.94
C SER A 117 21.84 -15.80 9.34
N THR A 118 20.73 -15.09 9.59
CA THR A 118 20.12 -14.98 10.93
C THR A 118 19.49 -16.29 11.44
N GLU A 119 19.22 -17.27 10.58
CA GLU A 119 18.37 -18.43 10.91
C GLU A 119 19.03 -19.59 11.69
N GLN A 120 20.29 -19.51 12.13
CA GLN A 120 20.86 -20.60 12.97
C GLN A 120 20.57 -20.49 14.48
N VAL A 121 19.97 -19.40 14.97
CA VAL A 121 19.99 -19.12 16.43
C VAL A 121 18.62 -19.20 17.13
N ASP A 122 17.49 -18.97 16.44
CA ASP A 122 16.20 -18.79 17.14
C ASP A 122 15.23 -19.99 17.11
N PHE A 123 15.47 -21.00 16.25
CA PHE A 123 14.59 -22.18 16.16
C PHE A 123 14.79 -23.20 17.29
N SER A 124 15.89 -23.11 18.05
CA SER A 124 16.19 -24.01 19.17
C SER A 124 15.31 -23.74 20.40
N ASN A 125 14.92 -22.49 20.63
CA ASN A 125 14.14 -22.09 21.81
C ASN A 125 12.61 -22.02 21.56
N GLN A 126 12.16 -22.10 20.30
CA GLN A 126 10.73 -22.12 19.93
C GLN A 126 10.23 -23.50 19.47
N ALA A 127 10.96 -24.57 19.80
CA ALA A 127 10.63 -25.96 19.45
C ALA A 127 9.30 -26.52 20.02
N LYS A 128 8.44 -25.68 20.62
CA LYS A 128 7.12 -26.09 21.14
C LYS A 128 5.93 -25.30 20.59
N SER A 129 6.12 -24.30 19.72
CA SER A 129 4.97 -23.59 19.12
C SER A 129 5.27 -22.98 17.76
N ALA A 130 4.68 -23.59 16.72
CA ALA A 130 4.06 -22.87 15.60
C ALA A 130 4.90 -22.31 14.42
N SER A 131 6.00 -22.93 13.98
CA SER A 131 6.45 -22.73 12.58
C SER A 131 6.58 -24.05 11.83
N LYS A 132 5.56 -24.35 11.02
CA LYS A 132 5.51 -25.52 10.12
C LYS A 132 6.55 -25.42 8.99
N HIS A 133 7.11 -24.23 8.75
CA HIS A 133 8.01 -23.93 7.64
C HIS A 133 9.33 -23.32 8.13
N ARG A 134 10.45 -23.82 7.60
CA ARG A 134 11.84 -23.49 8.00
C ARG A 134 12.49 -22.43 7.10
N PHE A 135 11.72 -21.48 6.60
CA PHE A 135 12.22 -20.42 5.73
C PHE A 135 11.60 -19.07 6.09
N LYS A 136 12.36 -17.99 5.85
CA LYS A 136 11.89 -16.61 5.96
C LYS A 136 11.41 -16.09 4.61
N VAL A 137 10.30 -15.34 4.60
CA VAL A 137 9.77 -14.75 3.37
C VAL A 137 10.24 -13.30 3.22
N VAL A 138 10.77 -12.93 2.07
CA VAL A 138 11.08 -11.54 1.74
C VAL A 138 10.12 -11.03 0.67
N VAL A 139 9.34 -10.00 1.02
CA VAL A 139 8.37 -9.35 0.13
C VAL A 139 9.01 -8.09 -0.45
N ILE A 140 9.20 -8.06 -1.77
CA ILE A 140 9.71 -6.89 -2.47
C ILE A 140 8.54 -6.21 -3.17
N ASN A 141 8.14 -5.06 -2.64
CA ASN A 141 7.11 -4.21 -3.24
C ASN A 141 7.69 -3.49 -4.46
N GLU A 142 6.84 -3.22 -5.46
CA GLU A 142 7.25 -2.46 -6.65
C GLU A 142 8.53 -3.01 -7.30
N ALA A 143 8.67 -4.33 -7.43
CA ALA A 143 9.91 -4.94 -7.95
C ALA A 143 10.24 -4.51 -9.39
N GLU A 144 9.31 -3.82 -10.07
CA GLU A 144 9.53 -3.15 -11.35
C GLU A 144 10.36 -1.86 -11.25
N SER A 145 10.52 -1.24 -10.07
CA SER A 145 11.42 -0.08 -9.91
C SER A 145 12.88 -0.47 -9.70
N LEU A 146 13.18 -1.77 -9.53
CA LEU A 146 14.54 -2.29 -9.44
C LEU A 146 15.32 -2.15 -10.74
N SER A 147 16.57 -1.72 -10.64
CA SER A 147 17.52 -1.72 -11.75
C SER A 147 17.77 -3.14 -12.28
N ARG A 148 18.12 -3.25 -13.57
CA ARG A 148 18.42 -4.55 -14.19
C ARG A 148 19.59 -5.26 -13.51
N ASP A 149 20.55 -4.50 -13.00
CA ASP A 149 21.69 -5.01 -12.24
C ASP A 149 21.29 -5.52 -10.85
N ALA A 150 20.40 -4.79 -10.15
CA ALA A 150 19.83 -5.26 -8.89
C ALA A 150 19.01 -6.53 -9.09
N GLN A 151 18.21 -6.62 -10.17
CA GLN A 151 17.49 -7.85 -10.53
C GLN A 151 18.44 -9.02 -10.82
N ALA A 152 19.57 -8.79 -11.48
CA ALA A 152 20.59 -9.81 -11.71
C ALA A 152 21.25 -10.27 -10.40
N ALA A 153 21.52 -9.34 -9.47
CA ALA A 153 22.04 -9.66 -8.14
C ALA A 153 21.01 -10.44 -7.29
N LEU A 154 19.74 -10.04 -7.35
CA LEU A 154 18.63 -10.72 -6.72
C LEU A 154 18.58 -12.18 -7.18
N ARG A 155 18.56 -12.42 -8.50
CA ARG A 155 18.57 -13.77 -9.10
C ARG A 155 19.66 -14.67 -8.51
N ARG A 156 20.91 -14.20 -8.43
CA ARG A 156 22.04 -14.96 -7.86
C ARG A 156 21.78 -15.34 -6.40
N THR A 157 21.17 -14.42 -5.66
CA THR A 157 20.83 -14.61 -4.25
C THR A 157 19.67 -15.58 -4.07
N MET A 158 18.66 -15.55 -4.96
CA MET A 158 17.57 -16.54 -4.96
C MET A 158 18.11 -17.96 -5.13
N GLU A 159 19.05 -18.16 -6.06
CA GLU A 159 19.64 -19.47 -6.32
C GLU A 159 20.48 -19.95 -5.12
N LYS A 160 21.33 -19.06 -4.57
CA LYS A 160 22.25 -19.41 -3.48
C LYS A 160 21.53 -19.72 -2.15
N TYR A 161 20.43 -19.03 -1.85
CA TYR A 161 19.75 -19.11 -0.54
C TYR A 161 18.31 -19.64 -0.64
N SER A 162 17.99 -20.41 -1.68
CA SER A 162 16.64 -20.97 -1.94
C SER A 162 16.08 -21.85 -0.80
N ALA A 163 16.95 -22.46 0.00
CA ALA A 163 16.56 -23.28 1.15
C ALA A 163 16.03 -22.43 2.32
N ASN A 164 16.63 -21.26 2.58
CA ASN A 164 16.37 -20.44 3.76
C ASN A 164 15.42 -19.27 3.45
N ILE A 165 15.47 -18.74 2.23
CA ILE A 165 14.69 -17.56 1.83
C ILE A 165 13.71 -17.93 0.72
N ARG A 166 12.44 -17.57 0.92
CA ARG A 166 11.44 -17.51 -0.16
C ARG A 166 11.14 -16.05 -0.49
N LEU A 167 10.94 -15.76 -1.77
CA LEU A 167 10.80 -14.39 -2.27
C LEU A 167 9.42 -14.21 -2.86
N VAL A 168 8.77 -13.11 -2.51
CA VAL A 168 7.50 -12.69 -3.09
C VAL A 168 7.69 -11.32 -3.72
N LEU A 169 7.68 -11.29 -5.05
CA LEU A 169 7.85 -10.06 -5.84
C LEU A 169 6.48 -9.50 -6.21
N VAL A 170 6.26 -8.22 -5.94
CA VAL A 170 5.01 -7.54 -6.28
C VAL A 170 5.27 -6.52 -7.38
N CYS A 171 4.58 -6.69 -8.52
CA CYS A 171 4.70 -5.78 -9.67
C CYS A 171 3.32 -5.31 -10.13
N ASN A 172 3.29 -4.24 -10.91
CA ASN A 172 2.11 -3.87 -11.68
C ASN A 172 2.15 -4.55 -13.04
N THR A 173 3.31 -4.48 -13.69
CA THR A 173 3.53 -5.03 -15.03
C THR A 173 4.74 -5.96 -15.05
N ILE A 174 4.68 -7.04 -15.82
CA ILE A 174 5.76 -8.04 -15.91
C ILE A 174 6.91 -7.60 -16.85
N SER A 175 6.67 -6.60 -17.71
CA SER A 175 7.59 -6.18 -18.77
C SER A 175 8.96 -5.75 -18.24
N ASN A 176 9.02 -5.08 -17.08
CA ASN A 176 10.29 -4.59 -16.54
C ASN A 176 11.10 -5.65 -15.76
N ILE A 177 10.56 -6.85 -15.57
CA ILE A 177 11.26 -7.95 -14.89
C ILE A 177 12.10 -8.74 -15.90
N ILE A 178 13.34 -9.09 -15.55
CA ILE A 178 14.22 -9.91 -16.40
C ILE A 178 13.68 -11.34 -16.52
N ALA A 179 13.83 -11.96 -17.70
CA ALA A 179 13.39 -13.33 -17.96
C ALA A 179 13.93 -14.38 -16.95
N PRO A 180 15.18 -14.29 -16.46
CA PRO A 180 15.70 -15.22 -15.46
C PRO A 180 14.90 -15.26 -14.14
N ILE A 181 14.31 -14.14 -13.72
CA ILE A 181 13.46 -14.11 -12.51
C ILE A 181 12.11 -14.75 -12.82
N LYS A 182 11.50 -14.44 -13.97
CA LYS A 182 10.21 -15.02 -14.39
C LYS A 182 10.25 -16.54 -14.47
N SER A 183 11.35 -17.09 -14.97
CA SER A 183 11.53 -18.55 -15.08
C SER A 183 11.68 -19.26 -13.74
N ARG A 184 12.02 -18.56 -12.65
CA ARG A 184 12.27 -19.11 -11.31
C ARG A 184 11.14 -18.84 -10.32
N THR A 185 10.13 -18.09 -10.76
CA THR A 185 9.02 -17.66 -9.91
C THR A 185 7.73 -18.21 -10.46
N LEU A 186 6.83 -18.60 -9.57
CA LEU A 186 5.46 -18.89 -9.93
C LEU A 186 4.75 -17.56 -10.19
N LEU A 187 4.26 -17.40 -11.41
CA LEU A 187 3.57 -16.20 -11.87
C LEU A 187 2.11 -16.25 -11.43
N VAL A 188 1.69 -15.29 -10.59
CA VAL A 188 0.31 -15.16 -10.13
C VAL A 188 -0.26 -13.85 -10.65
N ARG A 189 -1.22 -13.95 -11.58
CA ARG A 189 -1.94 -12.81 -12.12
C ARG A 189 -3.13 -12.46 -11.23
N VAL A 190 -3.18 -11.23 -10.75
CA VAL A 190 -4.35 -10.67 -10.06
C VAL A 190 -5.00 -9.65 -10.99
N PRO A 191 -6.14 -9.97 -11.64
CA PRO A 191 -6.84 -9.01 -12.48
C PRO A 191 -7.45 -7.86 -11.68
N ALA A 192 -7.88 -6.80 -12.36
CA ALA A 192 -8.67 -5.75 -11.73
C ALA A 192 -10.07 -6.32 -11.38
N PRO A 193 -10.63 -5.93 -10.22
CA PRO A 193 -11.99 -6.31 -9.88
C PRO A 193 -13.00 -5.61 -10.80
N THR A 194 -14.10 -6.29 -11.10
CA THR A 194 -15.19 -5.70 -11.90
C THR A 194 -15.93 -4.62 -11.09
N PRO A 195 -16.61 -3.66 -11.74
CA PRO A 195 -17.40 -2.67 -11.03
C PRO A 195 -18.50 -3.29 -10.16
N SER A 196 -19.05 -4.45 -10.56
CA SER A 196 -20.01 -5.21 -9.76
C SER A 196 -19.36 -5.77 -8.49
N GLU A 197 -18.19 -6.40 -8.60
CA GLU A 197 -17.44 -6.92 -7.44
C GLU A 197 -17.06 -5.79 -6.46
N ILE A 198 -16.71 -4.61 -6.96
CA ILE A 198 -16.45 -3.44 -6.12
C ILE A 198 -17.73 -2.98 -5.40
N ALA A 199 -18.86 -2.93 -6.11
CA ALA A 199 -20.14 -2.56 -5.52
C ALA A 199 -20.56 -3.53 -4.40
N ASP A 200 -20.31 -4.83 -4.56
CA ASP A 200 -20.56 -5.83 -3.52
C ASP A 200 -19.72 -5.59 -2.26
N VAL A 201 -18.45 -5.22 -2.42
CA VAL A 201 -17.58 -4.85 -1.29
C VAL A 201 -18.11 -3.59 -0.58
N LEU A 202 -18.53 -2.57 -1.35
CA LEU A 202 -19.11 -1.36 -0.78
C LEU A 202 -20.41 -1.67 -0.03
N ARG A 203 -21.25 -2.56 -0.56
CA ARG A 203 -22.49 -3.02 0.10
C ARG A 203 -22.20 -3.68 1.45
N ILE A 204 -21.15 -4.49 1.54
CA ILE A 204 -20.72 -5.10 2.81
C ILE A 204 -20.33 -4.02 3.82
N ILE A 205 -19.65 -2.96 3.38
CA ILE A 205 -19.22 -1.86 4.26
C ILE A 205 -20.40 -1.01 4.71
N VAL A 206 -21.35 -0.70 3.82
CA VAL A 206 -22.60 0.00 4.17
C VAL A 206 -23.35 -0.75 5.28
N LYS A 207 -23.44 -2.08 5.16
CA LYS A 207 -24.06 -2.93 6.18
C LYS A 207 -23.27 -2.92 7.50
N LYS A 208 -21.94 -2.95 7.46
CA LYS A 208 -21.09 -2.97 8.66
C LYS A 208 -21.04 -1.64 9.40
N GLU A 209 -21.06 -0.51 8.68
CA GLU A 209 -21.08 0.84 9.27
C GLU A 209 -22.51 1.32 9.59
N SER A 210 -23.55 0.55 9.22
CA SER A 210 -24.96 0.91 9.45
C SER A 210 -25.31 2.31 8.90
N LEU A 211 -24.86 2.62 7.68
CA LEU A 211 -25.07 3.94 7.07
C LEU A 211 -26.54 4.16 6.71
N LYS A 212 -27.03 5.38 6.96
CA LYS A 212 -28.38 5.82 6.57
C LYS A 212 -28.36 6.30 5.12
N LEU A 213 -28.87 5.48 4.22
CA LEU A 213 -29.10 5.84 2.82
C LEU A 213 -30.51 6.43 2.68
N SER A 214 -30.67 7.52 1.92
CA SER A 214 -31.94 8.28 1.88
C SER A 214 -33.08 7.59 1.12
N ASP A 215 -32.78 6.65 0.21
CA ASP A 215 -33.78 5.87 -0.52
C ASP A 215 -33.88 4.44 0.05
N SER A 216 -35.11 3.95 0.27
CA SER A 216 -35.41 2.57 0.73
C SER A 216 -35.29 1.51 -0.37
N ASP A 217 -35.22 1.94 -1.63
CA ASP A 217 -35.18 1.04 -2.78
C ASP A 217 -33.76 0.47 -2.96
N GLN A 218 -33.64 -0.86 -2.95
CA GLN A 218 -32.33 -1.52 -3.09
C GLN A 218 -31.69 -1.28 -4.47
N GLU A 219 -32.51 -1.14 -5.52
CA GLU A 219 -32.03 -0.94 -6.90
C GLU A 219 -31.35 0.42 -7.08
N THR A 220 -31.84 1.49 -6.45
CA THR A 220 -31.24 2.82 -6.55
C THR A 220 -29.91 2.87 -5.82
N GLN A 221 -29.83 2.23 -4.64
CA GLN A 221 -28.58 2.08 -3.89
C GLN A 221 -27.53 1.34 -4.70
N ASP A 222 -27.92 0.26 -5.38
CA ASP A 222 -27.02 -0.55 -6.19
C ASP A 222 -26.49 0.23 -7.39
N ALA A 223 -27.35 0.98 -8.07
CA ALA A 223 -26.95 1.85 -9.16
C ALA A 223 -25.96 2.93 -8.69
N PHE A 224 -26.16 3.51 -7.50
CA PHE A 224 -25.22 4.47 -6.92
C PHE A 224 -23.86 3.84 -6.62
N LEU A 225 -23.83 2.66 -5.98
CA LEU A 225 -22.59 1.94 -5.69
C LEU A 225 -21.82 1.55 -6.97
N GLU A 226 -22.55 1.11 -8.01
CA GLU A 226 -21.96 0.80 -9.30
C GLU A 226 -21.37 2.06 -9.98
N ASN A 227 -22.03 3.21 -9.84
CA ASN A 227 -21.50 4.48 -10.35
C ASN A 227 -20.22 4.92 -9.63
N VAL A 228 -20.15 4.76 -8.30
CA VAL A 228 -18.91 4.98 -7.54
C VAL A 228 -17.80 4.03 -8.01
N ALA A 229 -18.14 2.76 -8.25
CA ALA A 229 -17.19 1.78 -8.76
C ALA A 229 -16.68 2.12 -10.18
N LYS A 230 -17.57 2.59 -11.07
CA LYS A 230 -17.22 3.07 -12.42
C LYS A 230 -16.29 4.28 -12.35
N ALA A 231 -16.56 5.24 -11.46
CA ALA A 231 -15.74 6.43 -11.30
C ALA A 231 -14.34 6.13 -10.73
N ALA A 232 -14.20 5.02 -10.00
CA ALA A 232 -12.93 4.60 -9.40
C ALA A 232 -11.96 3.89 -10.36
N ASP A 233 -12.35 3.71 -11.63
CA ASP A 233 -11.50 3.13 -12.68
C ASP A 233 -10.91 1.76 -12.27
N GLN A 234 -11.79 0.86 -11.81
CA GLN A 234 -11.45 -0.51 -11.36
C GLN A 234 -10.39 -0.58 -10.23
N ASN A 235 -10.24 0.48 -9.45
CA ASN A 235 -9.34 0.53 -8.29
C ASN A 235 -10.14 0.51 -6.98
N LEU A 236 -10.15 -0.64 -6.30
CA LEU A 236 -10.92 -0.83 -5.07
C LEU A 236 -10.49 0.14 -3.95
N ARG A 237 -9.18 0.41 -3.81
CA ARG A 237 -8.69 1.36 -2.80
C ARG A 237 -9.24 2.76 -3.07
N ARG A 238 -9.23 3.20 -4.33
CA ARG A 238 -9.76 4.50 -4.73
C ARG A 238 -11.27 4.57 -4.50
N ALA A 239 -12.01 3.53 -4.85
CA ALA A 239 -13.46 3.43 -4.63
C ALA A 239 -13.81 3.58 -3.14
N LEU A 240 -13.09 2.87 -2.26
CA LEU A 240 -13.28 2.93 -0.82
C LEU A 240 -13.00 4.32 -0.25
N LEU A 241 -11.88 4.94 -0.63
CA LEU A 241 -11.53 6.29 -0.16
C LEU A 241 -12.52 7.34 -0.66
N SER A 242 -12.97 7.24 -1.91
CA SER A 242 -14.00 8.15 -2.43
C SER A 242 -15.33 7.97 -1.71
N PHE A 243 -15.72 6.72 -1.45
CA PHE A 243 -16.96 6.42 -0.75
C PHE A 243 -16.92 6.92 0.71
N GLU A 244 -15.81 6.68 1.41
CA GLU A 244 -15.56 7.22 2.76
C GLU A 244 -15.65 8.75 2.78
N THR A 245 -15.04 9.42 1.79
CA THR A 245 -15.10 10.89 1.66
C THR A 245 -16.54 11.39 1.47
N ILE A 246 -17.34 10.75 0.62
CA ILE A 246 -18.74 11.13 0.38
C ILE A 246 -19.57 10.97 1.67
N CYS A 247 -19.36 9.89 2.41
CA CYS A 247 -20.04 9.64 3.68
C CYS A 247 -19.64 10.63 4.78
N MET A 248 -18.41 11.15 4.76
CA MET A 248 -17.98 12.18 5.72
C MET A 248 -18.55 13.57 5.42
N GLN A 249 -18.86 13.87 4.16
CA GLN A 249 -19.40 15.17 3.75
C GLN A 249 -20.91 15.31 3.97
N THR A 250 -21.63 14.18 4.01
CA THR A 250 -23.09 14.16 4.07
C THR A 250 -23.56 13.28 5.22
N GLU A 251 -24.42 13.82 6.10
CA GLU A 251 -24.98 13.04 7.22
C GLU A 251 -25.92 11.93 6.73
N THR A 252 -26.59 12.16 5.59
CA THR A 252 -27.37 11.16 4.85
C THR A 252 -26.88 11.12 3.41
N VAL A 253 -26.51 9.94 2.93
CA VAL A 253 -26.00 9.80 1.56
C VAL A 253 -27.17 9.85 0.58
N ASP A 254 -27.23 10.93 -0.20
CA ASP A 254 -28.22 11.10 -1.26
C ASP A 254 -27.88 10.30 -2.51
N VAL A 255 -28.58 9.19 -2.65
CA VAL A 255 -28.40 8.18 -3.73
C VAL A 255 -28.62 8.79 -5.13
N ARG A 256 -29.43 9.85 -5.22
CA ARG A 256 -29.79 10.54 -6.47
C ARG A 256 -28.75 11.55 -6.93
N ASN A 257 -27.85 11.99 -6.05
CA ASN A 257 -26.82 12.94 -6.41
C ASN A 257 -25.61 12.21 -7.05
N LEU A 258 -25.80 11.74 -8.28
CA LEU A 258 -24.76 11.03 -9.05
C LEU A 258 -23.54 11.92 -9.34
N SER A 259 -23.69 13.24 -9.26
CA SER A 259 -22.65 14.20 -9.65
C SER A 259 -21.51 14.31 -8.63
N SER A 260 -21.78 14.18 -7.34
CA SER A 260 -20.78 14.35 -6.27
C SER A 260 -19.72 13.24 -6.28
N ALA A 261 -20.09 12.01 -6.67
CA ALA A 261 -19.15 10.90 -6.82
C ALA A 261 -18.07 11.17 -7.90
N SER A 262 -18.45 11.83 -9.00
CA SER A 262 -17.52 12.17 -10.09
C SER A 262 -16.59 13.35 -9.79
N VAL A 263 -17.01 14.29 -8.93
CA VAL A 263 -16.26 15.50 -8.56
C VAL A 263 -15.11 15.20 -7.59
N VAL A 264 -15.28 14.24 -6.68
CA VAL A 264 -14.20 13.82 -5.76
C VAL A 264 -13.08 13.08 -6.51
N LEU A 265 -13.42 12.41 -7.61
CA LEU A 265 -12.51 11.51 -8.33
C LEU A 265 -11.82 12.18 -9.52
N THR A 266 -12.44 13.17 -10.15
CA THR A 266 -11.79 13.99 -11.17
C THR A 266 -11.43 15.33 -10.54
N GLY A 267 -10.14 15.64 -10.42
CA GLY A 267 -9.65 16.95 -10.02
C GLY A 267 -9.96 18.04 -11.06
N LYS A 268 -11.22 18.17 -11.49
CA LYS A 268 -11.69 19.35 -12.21
C LYS A 268 -11.77 20.47 -11.20
N LYS A 269 -10.85 21.43 -11.34
CA LYS A 269 -10.96 22.79 -10.78
C LYS A 269 -12.35 23.34 -11.10
N SER A 270 -13.30 23.15 -10.19
CA SER A 270 -14.53 23.96 -10.18
C SER A 270 -14.22 25.19 -9.35
N SER A 271 -13.99 26.32 -10.02
CA SER A 271 -13.61 27.60 -9.45
C SER A 271 -14.70 28.30 -8.62
N LYS A 272 -15.76 27.57 -8.21
CA LYS A 272 -16.92 28.16 -7.53
C LYS A 272 -17.54 27.16 -6.54
N MET A 273 -16.84 26.86 -5.44
CA MET A 273 -17.45 26.44 -4.15
C MET A 273 -16.38 26.10 -3.11
N TRP A 274 -15.52 27.06 -2.75
CA TRP A 274 -14.72 26.99 -1.53
C TRP A 274 -14.84 28.33 -0.81
N PRO A 275 -15.83 28.47 0.09
CA PRO A 275 -15.55 29.19 1.32
C PRO A 275 -16.26 28.51 2.50
N CYS A 276 -15.57 27.64 3.23
CA CYS A 276 -15.89 27.39 4.65
C CYS A 276 -14.86 26.54 5.41
N LEU A 277 -13.92 25.83 4.75
CA LEU A 277 -12.93 25.00 5.45
C LEU A 277 -11.49 25.52 5.39
N CYS A 278 -11.32 26.84 5.43
CA CYS A 278 -10.03 27.49 5.73
C CYS A 278 -10.24 28.46 6.88
N VAL A 279 -10.47 27.94 8.08
CA VAL A 279 -10.25 28.68 9.32
C VAL A 279 -9.30 27.81 10.16
N GLU A 280 -8.19 28.43 10.55
CA GLU A 280 -7.23 27.97 11.56
C GLU A 280 -6.38 26.73 11.24
N ILE A 281 -5.35 26.90 10.40
CA ILE A 281 -3.96 26.52 10.70
C ILE A 281 -3.10 27.43 9.82
N ASN A 282 -2.70 28.60 10.32
CA ASN A 282 -1.49 29.33 9.92
C ASN A 282 -1.39 30.64 10.71
N SER A 283 -1.19 30.49 12.01
CA SER A 283 -0.49 31.47 12.81
C SER A 283 0.69 30.73 13.40
N TRP A 284 1.91 31.08 12.96
CA TRP A 284 3.13 31.26 13.76
C TRP A 284 4.23 31.82 12.83
N PRO A 285 5.09 32.74 13.31
CA PRO A 285 5.74 33.74 12.46
C PRO A 285 7.15 33.33 12.04
N ILE A 286 7.47 33.52 10.76
CA ILE A 286 8.84 33.43 10.23
C ILE A 286 9.39 34.87 10.12
N TRP A 287 10.52 35.08 10.78
CA TRP A 287 11.31 36.31 10.82
C TRP A 287 11.84 36.72 9.43
N PRO A 288 11.92 38.02 9.08
CA PRO A 288 12.75 38.49 7.99
C PRO A 288 14.07 39.07 8.52
N ASN A 289 15.20 38.54 8.07
CA ASN A 289 16.51 39.13 8.28
C ASN A 289 16.85 40.05 7.10
N SER A 290 17.05 41.33 7.40
CA SER A 290 17.35 42.41 6.46
C SER A 290 18.82 42.81 6.52
N GLY A 291 19.44 43.03 5.36
CA GLY A 291 20.57 43.93 5.13
C GLY A 291 20.44 44.45 3.70
N SER A 292 20.68 45.71 3.33
CA SER A 292 21.38 46.82 3.98
C SER A 292 21.16 48.10 3.13
N HIS A 293 21.32 49.27 3.78
CA HIS A 293 21.45 50.63 3.22
C HIS A 293 20.17 51.31 2.66
N SER A 294 19.88 52.60 2.92
CA SER A 294 20.44 53.63 3.80
C SER A 294 19.49 54.83 3.81
N THR A 295 19.34 55.45 4.99
CA THR A 295 19.16 56.90 5.24
C THR A 295 18.02 57.71 4.57
N SER A 296 17.16 58.23 5.46
CA SER A 296 16.68 59.62 5.53
C SER A 296 15.70 60.11 4.46
N PHE A 297 14.47 60.46 4.87
CA PHE A 297 13.99 61.86 4.90
C PHE A 297 12.50 61.93 5.31
N TYR A 298 12.24 62.67 6.40
CA TYR A 298 11.17 63.66 6.58
C TYR A 298 9.66 63.32 6.37
N HIS A 299 8.96 63.37 7.52
CA HIS A 299 7.91 64.36 7.85
C HIS A 299 6.42 64.08 7.56
N THR A 300 5.64 64.39 8.61
CA THR A 300 4.27 64.97 8.64
C THR A 300 3.04 64.05 8.59
N VAL A 301 2.54 63.74 9.79
CA VAL A 301 1.19 64.03 10.32
C VAL A 301 0.15 64.55 9.31
N PHE A 302 -1.01 63.88 9.21
CA PHE A 302 -2.32 64.55 9.35
C PHE A 302 -3.44 63.54 9.69
N LEU A 303 -4.19 63.88 10.75
CA LEU A 303 -5.48 63.30 11.14
C LEU A 303 -6.56 63.55 10.06
N ARG A 304 -7.52 62.63 9.92
CA ARG A 304 -8.94 62.95 10.15
C ARG A 304 -9.87 61.74 10.08
N ASP A 305 -10.65 61.62 11.15
CA ASP A 305 -11.90 60.89 11.29
C ASP A 305 -13.02 61.41 10.36
N SER A 306 -14.13 60.65 10.40
CA SER A 306 -15.55 61.01 10.20
C SER A 306 -16.09 60.67 8.81
N TYR A 307 -17.24 60.00 8.63
CA TYR A 307 -18.38 59.68 9.50
C TYR A 307 -18.93 58.30 9.15
#